data_AF-A0AAJ8DRT3-F1
#
_entry.id   AF-A0AAJ8DRT3-F1
#
_cell.length_a   1.000
_cell.length_b   1.000
_cell.length_c   1.000
_cell.angle_alpha   90.00
_cell.angle_beta   90.00
_cell.angle_gamma   90.00
#
_symmetry.space_group_name_H-M   'P 1'
#
loop_
_entity.id
_entity.type
_entity.pdbx_description
1 polymer ?
#
loop_
_entity_poly.entity_id
_entity_poly.type
_entity_poly.pdbx_seq_one_letter_code
_entity_poly.pdbx_strand_id
1 'polypeptide(L)'
;MSAKNRDNDENFEGQSALKEELNKKIKEQKVVVDELSNLKKNRKVYIQQRNSNIFFLADRSQTLGSCKKELDNMKKELQDM
;
A
#
# COMPACT_ATOMS: atom_id res chain seq x y z
N MET A 1 -17.57 -31.83 24.18
CA MET A 1 -16.37 -31.72 23.33
C MET A 1 -16.70 -30.91 22.08
N SER A 2 -16.59 -29.57 22.13
CA SER A 2 -16.83 -28.74 20.93
C SER A 2 -16.12 -27.37 21.04
N ALA A 3 -14.86 -27.39 21.46
CA ALA A 3 -14.04 -26.18 21.54
C ALA A 3 -13.11 -25.99 20.33
N LYS A 4 -13.00 -27.00 19.44
CA LYS A 4 -11.99 -27.03 18.36
C LYS A 4 -12.38 -26.35 17.04
N ASN A 5 -13.63 -25.89 16.89
CA ASN A 5 -14.10 -25.27 15.64
C ASN A 5 -14.16 -23.74 15.66
N ARG A 6 -14.23 -23.08 16.84
CA ARG A 6 -14.35 -21.61 16.90
C ARG A 6 -13.07 -20.89 16.51
N ASP A 7 -11.91 -21.43 16.89
CA ASP A 7 -10.62 -20.81 16.59
C ASP A 7 -10.29 -20.78 15.07
N ASN A 8 -10.92 -21.66 14.29
CA ASN A 8 -10.67 -21.78 12.86
C ASN A 8 -11.48 -20.77 12.02
N ASP A 9 -12.69 -20.44 12.46
CA ASP A 9 -13.55 -19.45 11.80
C ASP A 9 -13.05 -18.01 12.03
N GLU A 10 -12.61 -17.66 13.25
CA GLU A 10 -12.02 -16.34 13.53
C GLU A 10 -10.72 -16.10 12.76
N ASN A 11 -9.90 -17.15 12.57
CA ASN A 11 -8.68 -17.06 11.79
C ASN A 11 -8.95 -16.86 10.28
N PHE A 12 -10.04 -17.40 9.75
CA PHE A 12 -10.44 -17.24 8.36
C PHE A 12 -11.03 -15.84 8.09
N GLU A 13 -11.85 -15.33 9.01
CA GLU A 13 -12.37 -13.96 8.94
C GLU A 13 -11.26 -12.92 9.10
N GLY A 14 -10.30 -13.15 10.02
CA GLY A 14 -9.14 -12.29 10.19
C GLY A 14 -8.24 -12.22 8.94
N GLN A 15 -8.02 -13.35 8.27
CA GLN A 15 -7.30 -13.38 6.99
C GLN A 15 -8.05 -12.65 5.87
N SER A 16 -9.39 -12.78 5.83
CA SER A 16 -10.23 -12.06 4.87
C SER A 16 -10.15 -10.55 5.07
N ALA A 17 -10.23 -10.07 6.31
CA ALA A 17 -10.11 -8.65 6.64
C ALA A 17 -8.74 -8.08 6.25
N LEU A 18 -7.65 -8.79 6.54
CA LEU A 18 -6.29 -8.38 6.15
C LEU A 18 -6.13 -8.33 4.63
N LYS A 19 -6.72 -9.27 3.90
CA LYS A 19 -6.71 -9.31 2.44
C LYS A 19 -7.49 -8.15 1.83
N GLU A 20 -8.61 -7.75 2.43
CA GLU A 20 -9.38 -6.57 2.02
C GLU A 20 -8.63 -5.26 2.29
N GLU A 21 -8.02 -5.11 3.46
CA GLU A 21 -7.18 -3.95 3.79
C GLU A 21 -5.99 -3.82 2.83
N LEU A 22 -5.33 -4.93 2.52
CA LEU A 22 -4.21 -4.95 1.57
C LEU A 22 -4.68 -4.57 0.16
N ASN A 23 -5.84 -5.08 -0.28
CA ASN A 23 -6.46 -4.67 -1.55
C ASN A 23 -6.78 -3.17 -1.59
N LYS A 24 -7.25 -2.60 -0.47
CA LYS A 24 -7.51 -1.17 -0.36
C LYS A 24 -6.22 -0.35 -0.52
N LYS A 25 -5.16 -0.72 0.20
CA LYS A 25 -3.83 -0.09 0.09
C LYS A 25 -3.26 -0.18 -1.33
N ILE A 26 -3.42 -1.33 -2.00
CA ILE A 26 -3.01 -1.50 -3.41
C ILE A 26 -3.75 -0.53 -4.33
N LYS A 27 -5.06 -0.33 -4.13
CA LYS A 27 -5.85 0.63 -4.92
C LYS A 27 -5.38 2.06 -4.70
N GLU A 28 -5.18 2.45 -3.44
CA GLU A 28 -4.67 3.78 -3.08
C GLU A 28 -3.28 4.02 -3.70
N GLN A 29 -2.37 3.05 -3.61
CA GLN A 29 -1.03 3.16 -4.19
C GLN A 29 -1.05 3.25 -5.72
N LYS A 30 -1.97 2.54 -6.39
CA LYS A 30 -2.15 2.68 -7.85
C LYS A 30 -2.50 4.11 -8.24
N VAL A 31 -3.44 4.73 -7.51
CA VAL A 31 -3.83 6.13 -7.74
C VAL A 31 -2.63 7.05 -7.57
N VAL A 32 -1.82 6.87 -6.52
CA VAL A 32 -0.59 7.66 -6.30
C VAL A 32 0.39 7.52 -7.46
N VAL A 33 0.62 6.30 -7.96
CA VAL A 33 1.49 6.05 -9.13
C VAL A 33 0.95 6.76 -10.37
N ASP A 34 -0.35 6.68 -10.63
CA ASP A 34 -0.99 7.30 -11.78
C ASP A 34 -0.90 8.84 -11.70
N GLU A 35 -1.16 9.43 -10.54
CA GLU A 35 -1.03 10.87 -10.32
C GLU A 35 0.41 11.36 -10.51
N LEU A 36 1.40 10.65 -9.94
CA LEU A 36 2.81 11.00 -10.10
C LEU A 36 3.29 10.84 -11.55
N SER A 37 2.77 9.86 -12.28
CA SER A 37 3.10 9.62 -13.68
C SER A 37 2.56 10.72 -14.60
N ASN A 38 1.36 11.23 -14.31
CA ASN A 38 0.70 12.30 -15.04
C ASN A 38 1.16 13.71 -14.61
N LEU A 39 1.99 13.79 -13.58
CA LEU A 39 2.51 15.06 -13.08
C LEU A 39 3.48 15.72 -14.08
N LYS A 40 3.22 16.98 -14.43
CA LYS A 40 4.08 17.78 -15.32
C LYS A 40 5.53 17.82 -14.82
N LYS A 41 6.50 17.79 -15.74
CA LYS A 41 7.96 17.65 -15.47
C LYS A 41 8.54 18.65 -14.46
N ASN A 42 7.99 19.87 -14.38
CA ASN A 42 8.54 20.95 -13.55
C ASN A 42 7.84 21.11 -12.19
N ARG A 43 6.92 20.20 -11.83
CA ARG A 43 6.24 20.24 -10.54
C ARG A 43 7.11 19.62 -9.46
N LYS A 44 7.14 20.26 -8.30
CA LYS A 44 7.83 19.77 -7.11
C LYS A 44 6.98 18.68 -6.46
N VAL A 45 7.63 17.60 -6.05
CA VAL A 45 7.02 16.52 -5.27
C VAL A 45 7.51 16.64 -3.84
N TYR A 46 6.61 16.50 -2.89
CA TYR A 46 6.95 16.51 -1.48
C TYR A 46 6.52 15.19 -0.84
N ILE A 47 7.40 14.59 -0.05
CA ILE A 47 7.13 13.36 0.69
C ILE A 47 6.99 13.70 2.17
N GLN A 48 5.91 13.21 2.78
CA GLN A 48 5.69 13.32 4.21
C GLN A 48 6.57 12.34 4.98
N GLN A 49 7.20 12.81 6.05
CA GLN A 49 7.90 11.93 6.98
C GLN A 49 6.89 11.13 7.83
N ARG A 50 7.07 9.81 7.96
CA ARG A 50 6.08 8.90 8.58
C ARG A 50 5.55 9.32 9.96
N ASN A 51 6.38 9.94 10.78
CA ASN A 51 6.05 10.26 12.18
C ASN A 51 5.86 11.77 12.42
N SER A 52 5.65 12.57 11.37
CA SER A 52 5.42 14.01 11.52
C SER A 52 4.64 14.60 10.35
N ASN A 53 4.19 15.84 10.49
CA ASN A 53 3.57 16.59 9.40
C ASN A 53 4.60 17.43 8.62
N ILE A 54 5.86 16.95 8.55
CA ILE A 54 6.94 17.58 7.81
C ILE A 54 7.04 16.96 6.42
N PHE A 55 7.18 17.82 5.42
CA PHE A 55 7.25 17.48 4.01
C PHE A 55 8.63 17.85 3.45
N PHE A 56 9.33 16.87 2.87
CA PHE A 56 10.62 17.09 2.22
C PHE A 56 10.47 17.10 0.72
N LEU A 57 11.19 18.01 0.06
CA LEU A 57 11.30 18.00 -1.39
C LEU A 57 11.99 16.70 -1.84
N ALA A 58 11.35 15.99 -2.76
CA ALA A 58 11.87 14.73 -3.29
C ALA A 58 11.97 14.76 -4.81
N ASP A 59 12.88 13.95 -5.35
CA ASP A 59 12.95 13.72 -6.78
C ASP A 59 11.71 12.94 -7.23
N ARG A 60 10.99 13.49 -8.21
CA ARG A 60 9.80 12.87 -8.80
C ARG A 60 10.09 11.47 -9.35
N SER A 61 11.22 11.29 -10.04
CA SER A 61 11.59 10.02 -10.67
C SER A 61 11.87 8.94 -9.61
N GLN A 62 12.60 9.31 -8.56
CA GLN A 62 12.87 8.45 -7.42
C GLN A 62 11.58 8.08 -6.69
N THR A 63 10.72 9.07 -6.42
CA THR A 63 9.43 8.86 -5.73
C THR A 63 8.54 7.93 -6.52
N LEU A 64 8.39 8.16 -7.84
CA LEU A 64 7.62 7.28 -8.73
C LEU A 64 8.18 5.85 -8.74
N GLY A 65 9.51 5.71 -8.78
CA GLY A 65 10.18 4.40 -8.74
C GLY A 65 9.92 3.66 -7.42
N SER A 66 10.00 4.36 -6.29
CA SER A 66 9.68 3.80 -4.97
C SER A 66 8.21 3.38 -4.88
N CYS A 67 7.27 4.23 -5.32
CA CYS A 67 5.85 3.93 -5.29
C CYS A 67 5.48 2.70 -6.14
N LYS A 68 6.13 2.53 -7.31
CA LYS A 68 5.96 1.34 -8.17
C LYS A 68 6.48 0.07 -7.49
N LYS A 69 7.68 0.12 -6.90
CA LYS A 69 8.25 -1.02 -6.16
C LYS A 69 7.36 -1.42 -4.98
N GLU A 70 6.85 -0.44 -4.23
CA GLU A 70 5.95 -0.69 -3.11
C GLU A 70 4.63 -1.32 -3.58
N LEU A 71 4.06 -0.83 -4.69
CA LEU A 71 2.88 -1.43 -5.31
C LEU A 71 3.11 -2.90 -5.71
N ASP A 72 4.26 -3.21 -6.31
CA ASP A 72 4.60 -4.57 -6.72
C ASP A 72 4.81 -5.50 -5.52
N ASN A 73 5.44 -5.00 -4.44
CA ASN A 73 5.59 -5.74 -3.19
C ASN A 73 4.22 -6.06 -2.56
N MET A 74 3.30 -5.08 -2.48
CA MET A 74 1.97 -5.31 -1.91
C MET A 74 1.15 -6.30 -2.74
N LYS A 75 1.25 -6.25 -4.09
CA LYS A 75 0.59 -7.24 -4.95
C LYS A 75 1.15 -8.65 -4.72
N LYS A 76 2.47 -8.76 -4.53
CA LYS A 76 3.12 -10.04 -4.24
C LYS A 76 2.67 -10.58 -2.88
N GLU A 77 2.63 -9.73 -1.85
CA GLU A 77 2.12 -10.08 -0.53
C GLU A 77 0.66 -10.57 -0.61
N LEU A 78 -0.19 -9.91 -1.40
CA LEU A 78 -1.58 -10.34 -1.63
C LEU A 78 -1.68 -11.71 -2.34
N GLN A 79 -0.71 -12.02 -3.21
CA GLN A 79 -0.65 -13.29 -3.93
C GLN A 79 -0.12 -14.42 -3.04
N ASP A 80 0.80 -14.10 -2.14
CA ASP A 80 1.40 -15.03 -1.18
C ASP A 80 0.46 -15.31 0.02
N MET A 81 -0.57 -14.47 0.24
CA MET A 81 -1.67 -14.61 1.21
C MET A 81 -2.89 -15.38 0.67
#